data_AF-A0A6I9UGC5-F1
#
_entry.id   AF-A0A6I9UGC5-F1
#
_cell.length_a   1.000
_cell.length_b   1.000
_cell.length_c   1.000
_cell.angle_alpha   90.00
_cell.angle_beta   90.00
_cell.angle_gamma   90.00
#
_symmetry.space_group_name_H-M   'P 1'
#
loop_
_entity.id
_entity.type
_entity.pdbx_description
1 polymer ?
#
loop_
_entity_poly.entity_id
_entity_poly.type
_entity_poly.pdbx_seq_one_letter_code
_entity_poly.pdbx_strand_id
1 'polypeptide(L)'
;MVKVLTQDPDSSIRERALELVCLLVNESNVKPLTKELVDYLEVSEPEFKGDLTAKICSIMEKFSPEKIWCIDQMVKVLTQGPDSSIRKRALELVCLLVNESNVKPLTKELVDYLEVSEPEFKGDLTAKICSIMEKFSPEKIWCIDQMVKVLTQAGNYVKDEVWHALIIVITNAPNLHGYTVKALNKAVQTAGGQETLVRVAVWCIGEYREMLVGNSGMLDVEERINVILSIRHQELITF
;
A
#
# COMPACT_ATOMS: atom_id res chain seq x y z
N MET A 1 -1.90 26.62 20.17
CA MET A 1 -0.73 25.78 20.41
C MET A 1 -0.01 25.42 19.10
N VAL A 2 -0.70 25.01 18.04
CA VAL A 2 -0.03 24.75 16.74
C VAL A 2 0.56 26.01 16.08
N LYS A 3 0.00 27.20 16.34
CA LYS A 3 0.67 28.47 15.96
C LYS A 3 2.06 28.66 16.59
N VAL A 4 2.30 28.12 17.78
CA VAL A 4 3.62 28.15 18.44
C VAL A 4 4.58 27.22 17.69
N LEU A 5 4.10 26.06 17.24
CA LEU A 5 4.89 25.14 16.42
C LEU A 5 5.37 25.80 15.12
N THR A 6 4.54 26.63 14.48
CA THR A 6 4.85 27.26 13.17
C THR A 6 5.59 28.60 13.26
N GLN A 7 5.60 29.27 14.42
CA GLN A 7 6.12 30.65 14.54
C GLN A 7 7.31 30.80 15.49
N ASP A 8 7.62 29.80 16.32
CA ASP A 8 8.75 29.91 17.24
C ASP A 8 10.08 29.50 16.58
N PRO A 9 11.09 30.39 16.57
CA PRO A 9 12.41 30.10 16.00
C PRO A 9 13.20 29.08 16.82
N ASP A 10 12.78 28.78 18.05
CA ASP A 10 13.47 27.89 18.97
C ASP A 10 12.97 26.43 18.83
N SER A 11 13.86 25.52 18.46
CA SER A 11 13.56 24.08 18.32
C SER A 11 13.13 23.45 19.64
N SER A 12 13.67 23.88 20.78
CA SER A 12 13.34 23.34 22.11
C SER A 12 11.93 23.74 22.57
N ILE A 13 11.46 24.92 22.16
CA ILE A 13 10.10 25.40 22.43
C ILE A 13 9.09 24.62 21.59
N ARG A 14 9.42 24.37 20.31
CA ARG A 14 8.60 23.54 19.42
C ARG A 14 8.49 22.09 19.94
N GLU A 15 9.59 21.53 20.42
CA GLU A 15 9.61 20.17 21.00
C GLU A 15 8.76 20.06 22.27
N ARG A 16 8.92 21.01 23.21
CA ARG A 16 8.07 21.05 24.42
C ARG A 16 6.60 21.29 24.12
N ALA A 17 6.31 22.16 23.14
CA ALA A 17 4.94 22.37 22.68
C ALA A 17 4.35 21.09 22.09
N LEU A 18 5.14 20.34 21.30
CA LEU A 18 4.74 19.05 20.77
C LEU A 18 4.47 18.03 21.89
N GLU A 19 5.31 17.96 22.92
CA GLU A 19 5.08 17.07 24.07
C GLU A 19 3.79 17.41 24.82
N LEU A 20 3.52 18.70 25.04
CA LEU A 20 2.28 19.15 25.66
C LEU A 20 1.07 18.85 24.78
N VAL A 21 1.17 19.01 23.45
CA VAL A 21 0.11 18.62 22.51
C VAL A 21 -0.15 17.12 22.60
N CYS A 22 0.89 16.28 22.61
CA CYS A 22 0.77 14.83 22.77
C CYS A 22 0.10 14.42 24.09
N LEU A 23 0.35 15.14 25.18
CA LEU A 23 -0.29 14.91 26.48
C LEU A 23 -1.76 15.34 26.52
N LEU A 24 -2.14 16.30 25.67
CA LEU A 24 -3.52 16.78 25.56
C LEU A 24 -4.36 15.96 24.58
N VAL A 25 -3.77 15.00 23.87
CA VAL A 25 -4.51 14.13 22.96
C VAL A 25 -5.48 13.26 23.75
N ASN A 26 -6.72 13.19 23.29
CA ASN A 26 -7.80 12.36 23.79
C ASN A 26 -8.63 11.84 22.60
N GLU A 27 -9.59 10.95 22.86
CA GLU A 27 -10.40 10.32 21.80
C GLU A 27 -11.22 11.33 20.97
N SER A 28 -11.56 12.50 21.53
CA SER A 28 -12.36 13.51 20.84
C SER A 28 -11.54 14.48 19.99
N ASN A 29 -10.24 14.64 20.26
CA ASN A 29 -9.36 15.58 19.56
C ASN A 29 -8.23 14.92 18.76
N VAL A 30 -8.05 13.60 18.84
CA VAL A 30 -6.99 12.88 18.10
C VAL A 30 -7.06 13.16 16.60
N LYS A 31 -8.26 13.13 16.00
CA LYS A 31 -8.44 13.34 14.56
C LYS A 31 -7.98 14.72 14.09
N PRO A 32 -8.51 15.84 14.63
CA PRO A 32 -8.05 17.16 14.21
C PRO A 32 -6.57 17.39 14.56
N LEU A 33 -6.09 16.92 15.73
CA LEU A 33 -4.71 17.14 16.15
C LEU A 33 -3.69 16.41 15.27
N THR A 34 -3.89 15.12 15.00
CA THR A 34 -2.96 14.39 14.12
C THR A 34 -2.98 14.96 12.72
N LYS A 35 -4.14 15.36 12.18
CA LYS A 35 -4.18 16.02 10.87
C LYS A 35 -3.33 17.29 10.86
N GLU A 36 -3.48 18.12 11.89
CA GLU A 36 -2.71 19.36 12.01
C GLU A 36 -1.20 19.09 12.19
N LEU A 37 -0.83 18.04 12.92
CA LEU A 37 0.58 17.60 13.06
C LEU A 37 1.14 17.03 11.75
N VAL A 38 0.34 16.29 10.97
CA VAL A 38 0.73 15.73 9.67
C VAL A 38 0.85 16.84 8.63
N ASP A 39 -0.04 17.83 8.62
CA ASP A 39 0.08 19.00 7.75
C ASP A 39 1.31 19.84 8.14
N TYR A 40 1.63 19.92 9.43
CA TYR A 40 2.86 20.56 9.90
C TYR A 40 4.14 19.79 9.49
N LEU A 41 4.04 18.48 9.26
CA LEU A 41 5.16 17.65 8.80
C LEU A 41 5.63 18.05 7.38
N GLU A 42 4.74 18.58 6.54
CA GLU A 42 5.13 19.09 5.21
C GLU A 42 6.01 20.33 5.30
N VAL A 43 5.67 21.27 6.18
CA VAL A 43 6.32 22.60 6.31
C VAL A 43 7.44 22.67 7.35
N SER A 44 7.67 21.60 8.10
CA SER A 44 8.64 21.56 9.20
C SER A 44 10.08 21.31 8.72
N GLU A 45 11.04 21.71 9.55
CA GLU A 45 12.47 21.53 9.32
C GLU A 45 12.85 20.03 9.35
N PRO A 46 13.81 19.58 8.51
CA PRO A 46 14.19 18.17 8.41
C PRO A 46 14.58 17.55 9.75
N GLU A 47 15.29 18.31 10.60
CA GLU A 47 15.73 17.87 11.93
C GLU A 47 14.56 17.59 12.88
N PHE A 48 13.44 18.31 12.75
CA PHE A 48 12.27 18.19 13.61
C PHE A 48 11.24 17.18 13.10
N LYS A 49 11.24 16.89 11.79
CA LYS A 49 10.36 15.88 11.17
C LYS A 49 10.51 14.51 11.85
N GLY A 50 11.72 14.20 12.33
CA GLY A 50 12.02 12.94 12.99
C GLY A 50 11.14 12.69 14.21
N ASP A 51 11.23 13.61 15.17
CA ASP A 51 10.51 13.57 16.43
C ASP A 51 9.00 13.77 16.25
N LEU A 52 8.60 14.68 15.35
CA LEU A 52 7.20 14.85 14.93
C LEU A 52 6.58 13.52 14.51
N THR A 53 7.26 12.81 13.62
CA THR A 53 6.73 11.55 13.09
C THR A 53 6.65 10.49 14.18
N ALA A 54 7.68 10.37 15.02
CA ALA A 54 7.68 9.43 16.13
C ALA A 54 6.52 9.68 17.11
N LYS A 55 6.23 10.95 17.40
CA LYS A 55 5.10 11.35 18.26
C LYS A 55 3.75 11.11 17.58
N ILE A 56 3.62 11.42 16.28
CA ILE A 56 2.41 11.11 15.49
C ILE A 56 2.14 9.59 15.53
N CYS A 57 3.17 8.77 15.27
CA CYS A 57 3.09 7.32 15.35
C CYS A 57 2.63 6.84 16.74
N SER A 58 3.18 7.41 17.82
CA SER A 58 2.79 7.06 19.20
C SER A 58 1.35 7.48 19.54
N ILE A 59 0.89 8.62 19.02
CA ILE A 59 -0.50 9.07 19.17
C ILE A 59 -1.44 8.10 18.44
N MET A 60 -1.12 7.75 17.19
CA MET A 60 -1.95 6.85 16.38
C MET A 60 -2.04 5.45 16.97
N GLU A 61 -0.95 4.95 17.57
CA GLU A 61 -0.93 3.68 18.30
C GLU A 61 -1.83 3.71 19.54
N LYS A 62 -1.82 4.81 20.30
CA LYS A 62 -2.64 4.97 21.52
C LYS A 62 -4.12 5.17 21.26
N PHE A 63 -4.45 5.94 20.23
CA PHE A 63 -5.82 6.34 19.91
C PHE A 63 -6.26 5.67 18.62
N SER A 64 -6.10 4.35 18.55
CA SER A 64 -6.36 3.51 17.39
C SER A 64 -7.82 2.98 17.23
N PRO A 65 -8.94 3.64 17.64
CA PRO A 65 -10.25 3.00 17.51
C PRO A 65 -10.84 3.10 16.10
N GLU A 66 -10.37 4.00 15.21
CA GLU A 66 -10.96 4.16 13.86
C GLU A 66 -10.00 3.87 12.70
N LYS A 67 -10.37 2.84 11.93
CA LYS A 67 -9.51 2.03 11.05
C LYS A 67 -9.23 2.59 9.66
N ILE A 68 -9.93 3.66 9.24
CA ILE A 68 -9.83 4.20 7.87
C ILE A 68 -9.05 5.51 7.85
N TRP A 69 -9.33 6.42 8.78
CA TRP A 69 -8.67 7.73 8.83
C TRP A 69 -7.17 7.62 9.16
N CYS A 70 -6.75 6.64 9.97
CA CYS A 70 -5.32 6.42 10.22
C CYS A 70 -4.53 6.03 8.97
N ILE A 71 -5.16 5.42 7.97
CA ILE A 71 -4.46 4.90 6.77
C ILE A 71 -3.99 6.05 5.90
N ASP A 72 -4.90 6.97 5.58
CA ASP A 72 -4.60 8.15 4.75
C ASP A 72 -3.48 8.99 5.37
N GLN A 73 -3.54 9.21 6.69
CA GLN A 73 -2.53 9.95 7.43
C GLN A 73 -1.19 9.19 7.51
N MET A 74 -1.22 7.85 7.65
CA MET A 74 0.01 7.05 7.67
C MET A 74 0.70 6.94 6.32
N VAL A 75 -0.05 6.84 5.22
CA VAL A 75 0.54 6.86 3.87
C VAL A 75 1.19 8.21 3.62
N LYS A 76 0.57 9.30 4.08
CA LYS A 76 1.15 10.64 4.05
C LYS A 76 2.45 10.72 4.87
N VAL A 77 2.46 10.14 6.07
CA VAL A 77 3.68 10.02 6.91
C VAL A 77 4.76 9.16 6.26
N LEU A 78 4.40 8.06 5.60
CA LEU A 78 5.33 7.19 4.86
C LEU A 78 6.00 7.93 3.71
N THR A 79 5.26 8.81 3.03
CA THR A 79 5.76 9.58 1.90
C THR A 79 6.65 10.75 2.34
N GLN A 80 6.32 11.38 3.47
CA GLN A 80 6.97 12.60 3.93
C GLN A 80 8.03 12.37 5.03
N GLY A 81 8.20 11.11 5.47
CA GLY A 81 9.13 10.74 6.53
C GLY A 81 10.59 11.03 6.15
N PRO A 82 11.35 11.76 6.98
CA PRO A 82 12.71 12.22 6.65
C PRO A 82 13.71 11.07 6.61
N ASP A 83 13.49 10.03 7.41
CA ASP A 83 14.42 8.93 7.61
C ASP A 83 13.77 7.58 7.30
N SER A 84 14.60 6.63 6.85
CA SER A 84 14.19 5.25 6.56
C SER A 84 13.69 4.51 7.80
N SER A 85 14.23 4.81 8.99
CA SER A 85 13.79 4.23 10.27
C SER A 85 12.34 4.59 10.61
N ILE A 86 11.96 5.83 10.34
CA ILE A 86 10.63 6.36 10.60
C ILE A 86 9.63 5.79 9.61
N ARG A 87 9.99 5.72 8.32
CA ARG A 87 9.19 5.07 7.30
C ARG A 87 8.93 3.59 7.64
N LYS A 88 9.95 2.87 8.14
CA LYS A 88 9.78 1.48 8.62
C LYS A 88 8.80 1.39 9.79
N ARG A 89 8.91 2.28 10.77
CA ARG A 89 8.01 2.30 11.92
C ARG A 89 6.56 2.64 11.53
N ALA A 90 6.36 3.61 10.65
CA ALA A 90 5.04 3.92 10.09
C ALA A 90 4.47 2.71 9.36
N LEU A 91 5.29 2.00 8.57
CA LEU A 91 4.87 0.79 7.85
C LEU A 91 4.48 -0.35 8.80
N GLU A 92 5.22 -0.55 9.89
CA GLU A 92 4.88 -1.52 10.93
C GLU A 92 3.54 -1.22 11.58
N LEU A 93 3.28 0.03 11.92
CA LEU A 93 2.01 0.45 12.49
C LEU A 93 0.86 0.30 11.47
N VAL A 94 1.06 0.67 10.21
CA VAL A 94 0.07 0.42 9.13
C VAL A 94 -0.30 -1.06 9.09
N CYS A 95 0.67 -1.96 9.18
CA CYS A 95 0.44 -3.41 9.19
C CYS A 95 -0.42 -3.88 10.38
N LEU A 96 -0.30 -3.23 11.55
CA LEU A 96 -1.12 -3.55 12.73
C LEU A 96 -2.57 -3.06 12.57
N LEU A 97 -2.80 -2.02 11.77
CA LEU A 97 -4.13 -1.46 11.53
C LEU A 97 -4.91 -2.21 10.44
N VAL A 98 -4.25 -3.06 9.66
CA VAL A 98 -4.90 -3.82 8.59
C VAL A 98 -5.92 -4.79 9.15
N ASN A 99 -7.08 -4.84 8.51
CA ASN A 99 -8.16 -5.78 8.76
C ASN A 99 -8.91 -6.05 7.45
N GLU A 100 -9.89 -6.94 7.51
CA GLU A 100 -10.66 -7.38 6.34
C GLU A 100 -11.43 -6.24 5.64
N SER A 101 -11.81 -5.17 6.35
CA SER A 101 -12.56 -4.06 5.74
C SER A 101 -11.68 -3.00 5.08
N ASN A 102 -10.40 -2.91 5.44
CA ASN A 102 -9.48 -1.90 4.92
C ASN A 102 -8.29 -2.45 4.12
N VAL A 103 -8.11 -3.77 4.04
CA VAL A 103 -6.99 -4.40 3.32
C VAL A 103 -6.93 -3.97 1.85
N LYS A 104 -8.07 -3.89 1.15
CA LYS A 104 -8.13 -3.54 -0.28
C LYS A 104 -7.60 -2.13 -0.56
N PRO A 105 -8.16 -1.06 0.04
CA PRO A 105 -7.65 0.30 -0.19
C PRO A 105 -6.23 0.50 0.32
N LEU A 106 -5.89 -0.08 1.48
CA LEU A 106 -4.55 0.06 2.06
C LEU A 106 -3.47 -0.60 1.21
N THR A 107 -3.70 -1.83 0.75
CA THR A 107 -2.74 -2.53 -0.12
C THR A 107 -2.54 -1.76 -1.42
N LYS A 108 -3.61 -1.17 -1.96
CA LYS A 108 -3.51 -0.34 -3.16
C LYS A 108 -2.58 0.87 -2.93
N GLU A 109 -2.78 1.64 -1.86
CA GLU A 109 -1.92 2.78 -1.53
C GLU A 109 -0.46 2.37 -1.32
N LEU A 110 -0.20 1.25 -0.64
CA LEU A 110 1.16 0.74 -0.43
C LEU A 110 1.83 0.32 -1.74
N VAL A 111 1.08 -0.31 -2.65
CA VAL A 111 1.57 -0.68 -3.99
C VAL A 111 1.79 0.57 -4.84
N ASP A 112 0.90 1.56 -4.80
CA ASP A 112 1.08 2.81 -5.54
C ASP A 112 2.33 3.57 -5.00
N TYR A 113 2.58 3.54 -3.68
CA TYR A 113 3.79 4.08 -3.06
C TYR A 113 5.08 3.31 -3.42
N LEU A 114 4.98 2.00 -3.70
CA LEU A 114 6.12 1.15 -4.07
C LEU A 114 6.83 1.66 -5.34
N GLU A 115 6.10 2.26 -6.26
CA GLU A 115 6.64 2.83 -7.51
C GLU A 115 7.65 3.96 -7.22
N VAL A 116 7.25 4.92 -6.38
CA VAL A 116 8.02 6.13 -6.05
C VAL A 116 9.01 5.95 -4.89
N SER A 117 8.93 4.82 -4.17
CA SER A 117 9.79 4.56 -3.01
C SER A 117 11.27 4.33 -3.37
N GLU A 118 12.16 4.56 -2.41
CA GLU A 118 13.61 4.37 -2.57
C GLU A 118 13.98 2.88 -2.61
N PRO A 119 14.98 2.48 -3.44
CA PRO A 119 15.49 1.11 -3.54
C PRO A 119 15.72 0.39 -2.21
N GLU A 120 16.29 1.07 -1.24
CA GLU A 120 16.64 0.54 0.08
C GLU A 120 15.39 0.20 0.92
N PHE A 121 14.27 0.86 0.63
CA PHE A 121 12.99 0.65 1.31
C PHE A 121 12.08 -0.34 0.56
N LYS A 122 12.23 -0.48 -0.76
CA LYS A 122 11.40 -1.36 -1.61
C LYS A 122 11.35 -2.81 -1.11
N GLY A 123 12.48 -3.33 -0.61
CA GLY A 123 12.53 -4.70 -0.07
C GLY A 123 11.65 -4.89 1.16
N ASP A 124 11.73 -3.97 2.13
CA ASP A 124 10.92 -4.02 3.35
C ASP A 124 9.44 -3.77 3.04
N LEU A 125 9.15 -2.80 2.16
CA LEU A 125 7.79 -2.47 1.73
C LEU A 125 7.12 -3.66 1.03
N THR A 126 7.81 -4.28 0.08
CA THR A 126 7.33 -5.46 -0.64
C THR A 126 7.04 -6.61 0.33
N ALA A 127 7.96 -6.91 1.26
CA ALA A 127 7.77 -7.98 2.23
C ALA A 127 6.53 -7.74 3.12
N LYS A 128 6.27 -6.50 3.53
CA LYS A 128 5.08 -6.15 4.32
C LYS A 128 3.79 -6.24 3.50
N ILE A 129 3.79 -5.75 2.26
CA ILE A 129 2.64 -5.88 1.34
C ILE A 129 2.27 -7.36 1.17
N CYS A 130 3.26 -8.21 0.88
CA CYS A 130 3.02 -9.65 0.73
C CYS A 130 2.51 -10.30 2.01
N SER A 131 3.04 -9.94 3.19
CA SER A 131 2.54 -10.44 4.46
C SER A 131 1.10 -10.02 4.76
N ILE A 132 0.71 -8.80 4.39
CA ILE A 132 -0.67 -8.32 4.50
C ILE A 132 -1.58 -9.14 3.58
N MET A 133 -1.17 -9.32 2.33
CA MET A 133 -1.94 -10.09 1.35
C MET A 133 -2.12 -11.54 1.80
N GLU A 134 -1.09 -12.22 2.29
CA GLU A 134 -1.20 -13.59 2.78
C GLU A 134 -2.20 -13.74 3.93
N LYS A 135 -2.26 -12.75 4.83
CA LYS A 135 -3.14 -12.80 6.01
C LYS A 135 -4.58 -12.40 5.73
N PHE A 136 -4.78 -11.41 4.88
CA PHE A 136 -6.07 -10.74 4.70
C PHE A 136 -6.64 -10.87 3.29
N SER A 137 -6.00 -11.61 2.38
CA SER A 137 -6.49 -11.79 1.01
C SER A 137 -7.90 -12.38 1.00
N PRO A 138 -8.90 -11.62 0.53
CA PRO A 138 -10.28 -12.10 0.49
C PRO A 138 -10.52 -13.10 -0.64
N GLU A 139 -9.81 -12.94 -1.77
CA GLU A 139 -10.03 -13.70 -2.99
C GLU A 139 -8.70 -13.97 -3.72
N LYS A 140 -8.58 -15.16 -4.32
CA LYS A 140 -7.36 -15.55 -5.07
C LYS A 140 -7.08 -14.63 -6.26
N ILE A 141 -8.12 -14.19 -6.98
CA ILE A 141 -7.96 -13.26 -8.11
C ILE A 141 -7.37 -11.92 -7.66
N TRP A 142 -7.85 -11.39 -6.53
CA TRP A 142 -7.32 -10.15 -5.96
C TRP A 142 -5.85 -10.29 -5.53
N CYS A 143 -5.49 -11.43 -4.93
CA CYS A 143 -4.10 -11.74 -4.57
C CYS A 143 -3.19 -11.77 -5.80
N ILE A 144 -3.63 -12.44 -6.87
CA ILE A 144 -2.90 -12.50 -8.15
C ILE A 144 -2.73 -11.09 -8.73
N ASP A 145 -3.78 -10.27 -8.74
CA ASP A 145 -3.72 -8.89 -9.25
C ASP A 145 -2.70 -8.03 -8.50
N GLN A 146 -2.72 -8.09 -7.16
CA GLN A 146 -1.77 -7.32 -6.37
C GLN A 146 -0.34 -7.84 -6.57
N MET A 147 -0.13 -9.16 -6.65
CA MET A 147 1.19 -9.72 -6.90
C MET A 147 1.73 -9.35 -8.27
N VAL A 148 0.90 -9.35 -9.32
CA VAL A 148 1.32 -8.90 -10.65
C VAL A 148 1.79 -7.45 -10.61
N LYS A 149 1.09 -6.57 -9.89
CA LYS A 149 1.52 -5.16 -9.72
C LYS A 149 2.84 -5.03 -8.95
N VAL A 150 2.97 -5.74 -7.82
CA VAL A 150 4.20 -5.75 -7.02
C VAL A 150 5.39 -6.24 -7.87
N LEU A 151 5.21 -7.32 -8.64
CA LEU A 151 6.24 -7.84 -9.54
C LEU A 151 6.60 -6.86 -10.66
N THR A 152 5.61 -6.11 -11.16
CA THR A 152 5.81 -5.08 -12.20
C THR A 152 6.63 -3.90 -11.69
N GLN A 153 6.39 -3.45 -10.46
CA GLN A 153 7.04 -2.26 -9.89
C GLN A 153 8.36 -2.56 -9.18
N ALA A 154 8.46 -3.69 -8.47
CA ALA A 154 9.58 -4.02 -7.61
C ALA A 154 9.95 -5.52 -7.63
N GLY A 155 9.75 -6.22 -8.75
CA GLY A 155 10.05 -7.64 -8.87
C GLY A 155 11.47 -8.03 -8.44
N ASN A 156 12.48 -7.20 -8.71
CA ASN A 156 13.87 -7.47 -8.29
C ASN A 156 14.09 -7.43 -6.76
N TYR A 157 13.14 -6.87 -5.99
CA TYR A 157 13.18 -6.81 -4.52
C TYR A 157 12.28 -7.86 -3.86
N VAL A 158 11.51 -8.60 -4.66
CA VAL A 158 10.65 -9.69 -4.18
C VAL A 158 11.54 -10.88 -3.84
N LYS A 159 11.44 -11.36 -2.59
CA LYS A 159 12.19 -12.55 -2.14
C LYS A 159 11.67 -13.82 -2.81
N ASP A 160 12.53 -14.83 -2.90
CA ASP A 160 12.21 -16.05 -3.60
C ASP A 160 10.96 -16.75 -3.02
N GLU A 161 10.85 -16.80 -1.70
CA GLU A 161 9.74 -17.50 -1.02
C GLU A 161 8.36 -16.95 -1.42
N VAL A 162 8.28 -15.65 -1.69
CA VAL A 162 7.04 -14.96 -2.05
C VAL A 162 6.54 -15.38 -3.42
N TRP A 163 7.42 -15.38 -4.44
CA TRP A 163 6.97 -15.74 -5.78
C TRP A 163 6.73 -17.26 -5.90
N HIS A 164 7.45 -18.10 -5.13
CA HIS A 164 7.11 -19.53 -5.03
C HIS A 164 5.72 -19.73 -4.41
N ALA A 165 5.36 -18.98 -3.36
CA ALA A 165 4.02 -19.03 -2.78
C ALA A 165 2.94 -18.60 -3.79
N LEU A 166 3.21 -17.58 -4.60
CA LEU A 166 2.33 -17.16 -5.69
C LEU A 166 2.08 -18.30 -6.71
N ILE A 167 3.12 -19.05 -7.09
CA ILE A 167 2.99 -20.20 -8.00
C ILE A 167 2.04 -21.26 -7.43
N ILE A 168 2.14 -21.53 -6.12
CA ILE A 168 1.22 -22.45 -5.42
C ILE A 168 -0.21 -21.90 -5.47
N VAL A 169 -0.42 -20.60 -5.22
CA VAL A 169 -1.75 -19.97 -5.28
C VAL A 169 -2.36 -20.10 -6.69
N ILE A 170 -1.55 -19.84 -7.73
CA ILE A 170 -1.98 -19.95 -9.13
C ILE A 170 -2.37 -21.40 -9.44
N THR A 171 -1.52 -22.37 -9.12
CA THR A 171 -1.75 -23.80 -9.38
C THR A 171 -3.02 -24.31 -8.72
N ASN A 172 -3.36 -23.78 -7.54
CA ASN A 172 -4.58 -24.11 -6.81
C ASN A 172 -5.82 -23.31 -7.29
N ALA A 173 -5.75 -22.60 -8.41
CA ALA A 173 -6.82 -21.78 -8.96
C ALA A 173 -7.00 -22.02 -10.47
N PRO A 174 -7.44 -23.24 -10.88
CA PRO A 174 -7.54 -23.62 -12.29
C PRO A 174 -8.43 -22.70 -13.13
N ASN A 175 -9.46 -22.14 -12.51
CA ASN A 175 -10.37 -21.17 -13.14
C ASN A 175 -9.71 -19.80 -13.44
N LEU A 176 -8.57 -19.49 -12.81
CA LEU A 176 -7.85 -18.23 -13.00
C LEU A 176 -6.62 -18.37 -13.89
N HIS A 177 -6.20 -19.58 -14.29
CA HIS A 177 -4.98 -19.77 -15.08
C HIS A 177 -4.97 -18.91 -16.36
N GLY A 178 -6.05 -18.93 -17.15
CA GLY A 178 -6.14 -18.12 -18.37
C GLY A 178 -6.06 -16.61 -18.12
N TYR A 179 -6.66 -16.14 -17.03
CA TYR A 179 -6.56 -14.74 -16.60
C TYR A 179 -5.14 -14.36 -16.21
N THR A 180 -4.51 -15.16 -15.34
CA THR A 180 -3.16 -14.93 -14.81
C THR A 180 -2.12 -14.87 -15.93
N VAL A 181 -2.18 -15.78 -16.90
CA VAL A 181 -1.23 -15.79 -18.02
C VAL A 181 -1.36 -14.53 -18.87
N LYS A 182 -2.60 -14.07 -19.15
CA LYS A 182 -2.83 -12.81 -19.88
C LYS A 182 -2.30 -11.60 -19.10
N ALA A 183 -2.56 -11.55 -17.80
CA ALA A 183 -2.11 -10.46 -16.92
C ALA A 183 -0.57 -10.40 -16.86
N LEU A 184 0.10 -11.54 -16.64
CA LEU A 184 1.56 -11.63 -16.60
C LEU A 184 2.21 -11.30 -17.94
N ASN A 185 1.65 -11.77 -19.05
CA ASN A 185 2.16 -11.44 -20.39
C ASN A 185 2.12 -9.93 -20.66
N LYS A 186 1.00 -9.27 -20.30
CA LYS A 186 0.88 -7.81 -20.41
C LYS A 186 1.88 -7.08 -19.49
N ALA A 187 2.06 -7.59 -18.27
CA ALA A 187 3.00 -7.02 -17.31
C ALA A 187 4.45 -7.10 -17.81
N VAL A 188 4.88 -8.25 -18.36
CA VAL A 188 6.24 -8.43 -18.92
C VAL A 188 6.51 -7.48 -20.09
N GLN A 189 5.52 -7.21 -20.94
CA GLN A 189 5.68 -6.25 -22.03
C GLN A 189 5.93 -4.82 -21.53
N THR A 190 5.43 -4.48 -20.33
CA THR A 190 5.60 -3.15 -19.72
C THR A 190 6.84 -3.08 -18.84
N ALA A 191 7.15 -4.16 -18.11
CA ALA A 191 8.18 -4.20 -17.07
C ALA A 191 9.16 -5.37 -17.25
N GLY A 192 9.67 -5.56 -18.46
CA GLY A 192 10.61 -6.63 -18.79
C GLY A 192 11.97 -6.58 -18.06
N GLY A 193 12.28 -5.49 -17.36
CA GLY A 193 13.48 -5.35 -16.52
C GLY A 193 13.37 -5.97 -15.12
N GLN A 194 12.20 -6.51 -14.75
CA GLN A 194 11.97 -7.18 -13.47
C GLN A 194 12.18 -8.69 -13.63
N GLU A 195 13.32 -9.22 -13.18
CA GLU A 195 13.70 -10.63 -13.42
C GLU A 195 12.67 -11.59 -12.83
N THR A 196 12.22 -11.34 -11.60
CA THR A 196 11.23 -12.18 -10.91
C THR A 196 9.90 -12.20 -11.65
N LEU A 197 9.47 -11.08 -12.23
CA LEU A 197 8.25 -11.03 -13.05
C LEU A 197 8.40 -11.92 -14.28
N VAL A 198 9.52 -11.81 -14.99
CA VAL A 198 9.81 -12.63 -16.18
C VAL A 198 9.86 -14.11 -15.82
N ARG A 199 10.50 -14.47 -14.69
CA ARG A 199 10.60 -15.85 -14.22
C ARG A 199 9.21 -16.45 -13.94
N VAL A 200 8.36 -15.73 -13.20
CA VAL A 200 6.98 -16.15 -12.91
C VAL A 200 6.16 -16.25 -14.20
N ALA A 201 6.26 -15.26 -15.09
CA ALA A 201 5.54 -15.26 -16.35
C ALA A 201 5.95 -16.41 -17.27
N VAL A 202 7.25 -16.69 -17.41
CA VAL A 202 7.75 -17.81 -18.22
C VAL A 202 7.24 -19.14 -17.68
N TRP A 203 7.24 -19.33 -16.35
CA TRP A 203 6.67 -20.52 -15.75
C TRP A 203 5.18 -20.66 -16.05
N CYS A 204 4.38 -19.61 -15.80
CA CYS A 204 2.93 -19.65 -16.01
C CYS A 204 2.56 -19.84 -17.48
N ILE A 205 3.27 -19.19 -18.40
CA ILE A 205 3.07 -19.38 -19.84
C ILE A 205 3.48 -20.80 -20.24
N GLY A 206 4.60 -21.31 -19.73
CA GLY A 206 5.07 -22.67 -20.03
C GLY A 206 4.03 -23.75 -19.72
N GLU A 207 3.43 -23.67 -18.53
CA GLU A 207 2.42 -24.61 -18.04
C GLU A 207 1.04 -24.39 -18.67
N TYR A 208 0.60 -23.14 -18.85
CA TYR A 208 -0.80 -22.83 -19.18
C TYR A 208 -0.98 -22.12 -20.54
N ARG A 209 0.01 -22.14 -21.44
CA ARG A 209 -0.06 -21.49 -22.77
C ARG A 209 -1.28 -21.87 -23.59
N GLU A 210 -1.82 -23.08 -23.43
CA GLU A 210 -2.99 -23.54 -24.19
C GLU A 210 -4.24 -22.70 -23.88
N MET A 211 -4.29 -22.10 -22.69
CA MET A 211 -5.34 -21.17 -22.26
C MET A 211 -5.22 -19.77 -22.90
N LEU A 212 -4.11 -19.46 -23.58
CA LEU A 212 -3.96 -18.22 -24.38
C LEU A 212 -4.56 -18.36 -25.79
N VAL A 213 -4.52 -19.57 -26.34
CA VAL A 213 -4.89 -19.86 -27.74
C VAL A 213 -6.38 -20.20 -27.87
N GLY A 214 -7.01 -20.65 -26.78
CA GLY A 214 -8.45 -20.83 -26.70
C GLY A 214 -9.16 -19.56 -26.23
N ASN A 215 -10.08 -19.04 -27.03
CA ASN A 215 -11.15 -18.14 -26.57
C ASN A 215 -12.04 -18.73 -25.44
N SER A 216 -11.71 -19.90 -24.87
CA SER A 216 -12.50 -20.63 -23.87
C SER A 216 -12.17 -20.27 -22.41
N GLY A 217 -11.71 -19.04 -22.16
CA GLY A 217 -11.48 -18.47 -20.84
C GLY A 217 -12.24 -17.17 -20.59
N MET A 218 -13.23 -16.83 -21.44
CA MET A 218 -14.18 -15.75 -21.21
C MET A 218 -15.20 -16.14 -20.12
N LEU A 219 -14.73 -16.47 -18.93
CA LEU A 219 -15.61 -16.53 -17.77
C LEU A 219 -15.60 -15.16 -17.08
N ASP A 220 -16.55 -14.33 -17.50
CA ASP A 220 -17.39 -13.46 -16.66
C ASP A 220 -16.75 -12.27 -15.90
N VAL A 221 -15.44 -12.04 -16.00
CA VAL A 221 -14.80 -10.86 -15.37
C VAL A 221 -14.95 -9.61 -16.25
N GLU A 222 -14.93 -9.77 -17.57
CA GLU A 222 -15.12 -8.66 -18.52
C GLU A 222 -16.55 -8.10 -18.45
N GLU A 223 -17.54 -8.93 -18.10
CA GLU A 223 -18.92 -8.51 -17.89
C GLU A 223 -19.06 -7.72 -16.58
N ARG A 224 -18.33 -8.06 -15.52
CA ARG A 224 -18.29 -7.24 -14.29
C ARG A 224 -17.57 -5.89 -14.47
N ILE A 225 -16.50 -5.85 -15.27
CA ILE A 225 -15.80 -4.58 -15.57
C ILE A 225 -16.68 -3.69 -16.44
N ASN A 226 -17.37 -4.25 -17.45
CA ASN A 226 -18.29 -3.49 -18.30
C ASN A 226 -19.55 -3.04 -17.55
N VAL A 227 -20.08 -3.84 -16.61
CA VAL A 227 -21.21 -3.40 -15.76
C VAL A 227 -20.79 -2.26 -14.82
N ILE A 228 -19.61 -2.31 -14.20
CA ILE A 228 -19.13 -1.22 -13.33
C ILE A 228 -18.84 0.06 -14.14
N LEU A 229 -18.30 -0.07 -15.35
CA LEU A 229 -18.07 1.08 -16.24
C LEU A 229 -19.39 1.65 -16.79
N SER A 230 -20.39 0.81 -17.07
CA SER A 230 -21.72 1.24 -17.51
C SER A 230 -22.49 1.96 -16.41
N ILE A 231 -22.36 1.54 -15.14
CA ILE A 231 -23.02 2.21 -14.01
C ILE A 231 -22.42 3.61 -13.77
N ARG A 232 -21.09 3.79 -13.89
CA ARG A 232 -20.47 5.12 -13.80
C ARG A 232 -20.86 6.06 -14.94
N HIS A 233 -21.18 5.52 -16.12
CA HIS A 233 -21.57 6.34 -17.27
C HIS A 233 -23.04 6.80 -17.21
N GLN A 234 -23.90 6.09 -16.45
CA GLN A 234 -25.29 6.51 -16.23
C GLN A 234 -25.43 7.57 -15.12
N GLU A 235 -24.56 7.58 -14.11
CA GLU A 235 -24.55 8.62 -13.08
C GLU A 235 -24.04 9.99 -13.58
N LEU A 236 -23.31 10.04 -14.70
CA LEU A 236 -22.83 11.29 -15.31
C LEU A 236 -23.82 11.94 -16.30
N ILE A 237 -24.97 11.32 -16.58
CA ILE A 237 -25.98 11.85 -17.53
C ILE A 237 -27.25 12.35 -16.81
N THR A 238 -27.30 12.32 -15.47
CA THR A 238 -28.44 12.88 -14.70
C THR A 238 -28.04 14.11 -13.89
N PHE A 239 -27.54 15.14 -14.60
CA PHE A 239 -27.58 16.54 -14.17
C PHE A 239 -28.11 17.40 -15.31
#